data_AF-A0A2G2Y260-F1
#
_entry.id   AF-A0A2G2Y260-F1
#
_cell.length_a   1.000
_cell.length_b   1.000
_cell.length_c   1.000
_cell.angle_alpha   90.00
_cell.angle_beta   90.00
_cell.angle_gamma   90.00
#
_symmetry.space_group_name_H-M   'P 1'
#
loop_
_entity.id
_entity.type
_entity.pdbx_description
1 polymer ?
#
loop_
_entity_poly.entity_id
_entity_poly.type
_entity_poly.pdbx_seq_one_letter_code
_entity_poly.pdbx_strand_id
1 'polypeptide(L)'
;MRKMAQNEIEEMLDQLRRIKSGGDLYSFKIDQYEKLEMDLRLLRTFIKYHHVPDYTVILTKTANMMVEMLRWDFVGIPNLNLEKLESPLLEFTKGDTSLSYNSELNGSDLSEYMDRLGENLNDVLKYHREWERSSLEKNQFIKKMEIVQKKMRFWRYLYATEINGYVNHEKLEYLETQLQFMANNVGQFCLAVLVDVAESEDDIFNKPPYLLCLIVLVKLEMKKIFLGELQASKFTQSKIFKDKKLPEGFSHHLHSLLMYLKNKKLENFPNIVAENIDLAIDFLLVFLDADVSNHVNNANWLNEIMEKVAAIASDILYVIQKLLPRSINKDDTSKIDICSMQILEKTKDLKAPVESYYKSLKFIPSQFRAVCGLRFLDSLVSKLNEMLKSKSDLDFMMKLLFDNLERELSSLTSILEEELSLSSIFRDVAKVHHEHEILKDFQRRTISLAYEAEVSIDSILVQYNVFWHIFCSLPTILKEIKQINAKVTEMWSADVALKYHYVVEPSKHLPSQHSNPVSDDDEIVGFEIAPEN
;
A
#
# COMPACT_ATOMS: atom_id res chain seq x y z
N MET A 1 36.11 -8.84 -19.31
CA MET A 1 35.13 -9.78 -18.74
C MET A 1 33.79 -9.78 -19.51
N ARG A 2 32.88 -8.80 -19.38
CA ARG A 2 31.55 -8.82 -20.08
C ARG A 2 31.62 -9.09 -21.59
N LYS A 3 32.45 -8.36 -22.33
CA LYS A 3 32.62 -8.56 -23.79
C LYS A 3 33.20 -9.94 -24.14
N MET A 4 34.05 -10.50 -23.28
CA MET A 4 34.66 -11.81 -23.48
C MET A 4 33.62 -12.91 -23.24
N ALA A 5 32.90 -12.86 -22.11
CA ALA A 5 31.81 -13.78 -21.82
C ALA A 5 30.69 -13.74 -22.89
N GLN A 6 30.36 -12.55 -23.41
CA GLN A 6 29.38 -12.41 -24.48
C GLN A 6 29.82 -13.09 -25.78
N ASN A 7 31.08 -12.92 -26.22
CA ASN A 7 31.58 -13.53 -27.45
C ASN A 7 31.59 -15.06 -27.34
N GLU A 8 31.99 -15.60 -26.19
CA GLU A 8 32.02 -17.05 -25.97
C GLU A 8 30.62 -17.66 -25.95
N ILE A 9 29.62 -16.96 -25.38
CA ILE A 9 28.22 -17.39 -25.42
C ILE A 9 27.68 -17.41 -26.86
N GLU A 10 27.98 -16.40 -27.68
CA GLU A 10 27.51 -16.36 -29.07
C GLU A 10 28.18 -17.47 -29.92
N GLU A 11 29.48 -17.72 -29.73
CA GLU A 11 30.17 -18.81 -30.41
C GLU A 11 29.56 -20.17 -30.06
N MET A 12 29.22 -20.38 -28.79
CA MET A 12 28.54 -21.60 -28.34
C MET A 12 27.12 -21.73 -28.91
N LEU A 13 26.34 -20.65 -28.95
CA LEU A 13 25.02 -20.65 -29.59
C LEU A 13 25.11 -21.00 -31.09
N ASP A 14 26.12 -20.50 -31.80
CA ASP A 14 26.36 -20.86 -33.20
C ASP A 14 26.77 -22.32 -33.38
N GLN A 15 27.60 -22.87 -32.47
CA GLN A 15 27.96 -24.28 -32.47
C GLN A 15 26.72 -25.17 -32.26
N LEU A 16 25.87 -24.83 -31.28
CA LEU A 16 24.61 -25.53 -31.01
C LEU A 16 23.67 -25.52 -32.22
N ARG A 17 23.55 -24.37 -32.90
CA ARG A 17 22.74 -24.25 -34.11
C ARG A 17 23.25 -25.13 -35.26
N ARG A 18 24.58 -25.20 -35.45
CA ARG A 18 25.20 -26.08 -36.45
C ARG A 18 24.97 -27.56 -36.14
N ILE A 19 25.11 -27.95 -34.88
CA ILE A 19 24.86 -29.31 -34.41
C ILE A 19 23.41 -29.71 -34.67
N LYS A 20 22.44 -28.84 -34.36
CA LYS A 20 21.01 -29.06 -34.63
C LYS A 20 20.71 -29.21 -36.12
N SER A 21 21.39 -28.46 -36.98
CA SER A 21 21.23 -28.57 -38.44
C SER A 21 21.81 -29.86 -39.04
N GLY A 22 22.68 -30.56 -38.31
CA GLY A 22 23.34 -31.80 -38.76
C GLY A 22 22.52 -33.08 -38.65
N GLY A 23 21.36 -33.05 -37.97
CA GLY A 23 20.35 -34.13 -37.99
C GLY A 23 20.62 -35.41 -37.17
N ASP A 24 21.88 -35.69 -36.77
CA ASP A 24 22.26 -36.96 -36.11
C ASP A 24 22.25 -36.91 -34.56
N LEU A 25 21.11 -36.52 -33.96
CA LEU A 25 20.98 -36.43 -32.49
C LEU A 25 19.86 -37.33 -31.96
N TYR A 26 20.16 -38.08 -30.88
CA TYR A 26 19.15 -38.81 -30.10
C TYR A 26 18.18 -37.84 -29.41
N SER A 27 16.89 -38.20 -29.30
CA SER A 27 15.84 -37.35 -28.72
C SER A 27 16.20 -36.77 -27.34
N PHE A 28 16.72 -37.59 -26.43
CA PHE A 28 17.15 -37.13 -25.10
C PHE A 28 18.26 -36.06 -25.14
N LYS A 29 19.18 -36.15 -26.12
CA LYS A 29 20.22 -35.14 -26.30
C LYS A 29 19.65 -33.86 -26.88
N ILE A 30 18.65 -33.94 -27.76
CA ILE A 30 17.97 -32.76 -28.34
C ILE A 30 17.37 -31.90 -27.23
N ASP A 31 16.68 -32.50 -26.26
CA ASP A 31 16.07 -31.75 -25.15
C ASP A 31 17.11 -31.03 -24.27
N GLN A 32 18.24 -31.69 -23.98
CA GLN A 32 19.36 -31.08 -23.25
C GLN A 32 20.00 -29.92 -24.03
N TYR A 33 20.21 -30.08 -25.33
CA TYR A 33 20.74 -29.00 -26.19
C TYR A 33 19.78 -27.81 -26.27
N GLU A 34 18.49 -28.07 -26.39
CA GLU A 34 17.48 -27.00 -26.41
C GLU A 34 17.44 -26.25 -25.08
N LYS A 35 17.53 -26.96 -23.94
CA LYS A 35 17.62 -26.33 -22.62
C LYS A 35 18.87 -25.45 -22.49
N LEU A 36 20.04 -25.97 -22.86
CA LEU A 36 21.30 -25.19 -22.84
C LEU A 36 21.21 -23.96 -23.76
N GLU A 37 20.59 -24.07 -24.93
CA GLU A 37 20.39 -22.95 -25.85
C GLU A 37 19.48 -21.86 -25.25
N MET A 38 18.40 -22.24 -24.55
CA MET A 38 17.51 -21.30 -23.85
C MET A 38 18.27 -20.58 -22.73
N ASP A 39 18.99 -21.33 -21.91
CA ASP A 39 19.79 -20.83 -20.79
C ASP A 39 20.86 -19.84 -21.26
N LEU A 40 21.59 -20.17 -22.34
CA LEU A 40 22.60 -19.28 -22.93
C LEU A 40 22.00 -17.99 -23.50
N ARG A 41 20.84 -18.06 -24.17
CA ARG A 41 20.13 -16.87 -24.68
C ARG A 41 19.66 -15.95 -23.55
N LEU A 42 19.19 -16.54 -22.46
CA LEU A 42 18.84 -15.81 -21.24
C LEU A 42 20.07 -15.11 -20.65
N LEU A 43 21.14 -15.85 -20.39
CA LEU A 43 22.37 -15.30 -19.80
C LEU A 43 22.98 -14.20 -20.67
N ARG A 44 23.04 -14.40 -21.99
CA ARG A 44 23.46 -13.40 -22.97
C ARG A 44 22.68 -12.09 -22.78
N THR A 45 21.37 -12.20 -22.61
CA THR A 45 20.49 -11.04 -22.42
C THR A 45 20.87 -10.28 -21.15
N PHE A 46 21.06 -10.99 -20.04
CA PHE A 46 21.42 -10.36 -18.76
C PHE A 46 22.84 -9.79 -18.74
N ILE A 47 23.82 -10.47 -19.32
CA ILE A 47 25.20 -9.96 -19.38
C ILE A 47 25.25 -8.66 -20.19
N LYS A 48 24.48 -8.57 -21.29
CA LYS A 48 24.46 -7.40 -22.17
C LYS A 48 23.72 -6.22 -21.54
N TYR A 49 22.55 -6.46 -20.92
CA TYR A 49 21.65 -5.41 -20.42
C TYR A 49 21.52 -5.40 -18.90
N HIS A 50 22.59 -5.71 -18.16
CA HIS A 50 22.53 -5.77 -16.70
C HIS A 50 22.38 -4.37 -16.08
N HIS A 51 21.25 -4.08 -15.44
CA HIS A 51 20.98 -2.78 -14.81
C HIS A 51 20.51 -2.81 -13.34
N VAL A 52 20.26 -3.97 -12.72
CA VAL A 52 19.72 -4.00 -11.33
C VAL A 52 20.61 -4.83 -10.40
N PRO A 53 20.96 -4.32 -9.19
CA PRO A 53 21.89 -4.97 -8.27
C PRO A 53 21.42 -6.31 -7.66
N ASP A 54 20.11 -6.57 -7.61
CA ASP A 54 19.55 -7.73 -6.91
C ASP A 54 19.67 -9.07 -7.67
N TYR A 55 20.22 -9.08 -8.88
CA TYR A 55 20.34 -10.31 -9.69
C TYR A 55 21.60 -11.09 -9.48
N THR A 56 22.59 -10.52 -8.81
CA THR A 56 23.93 -11.13 -8.72
C THR A 56 23.84 -12.54 -8.13
N VAL A 57 23.04 -12.74 -7.08
CA VAL A 57 22.87 -14.06 -6.45
C VAL A 57 22.23 -15.07 -7.41
N ILE A 58 21.16 -14.67 -8.11
CA ILE A 58 20.43 -15.58 -9.00
C ILE A 58 21.25 -15.86 -10.25
N LEU A 59 21.88 -14.85 -10.86
CA LEU A 59 22.77 -15.01 -12.01
C LEU A 59 24.00 -15.87 -11.68
N THR A 60 24.57 -15.73 -10.49
CA THR A 60 25.66 -16.61 -10.03
C THR A 60 25.17 -18.05 -9.88
N LYS A 61 23.97 -18.28 -9.32
CA LYS A 61 23.35 -19.62 -9.30
C LYS A 61 23.15 -20.18 -10.71
N THR A 62 22.63 -19.36 -11.64
CA THR A 62 22.45 -19.74 -13.05
C THR A 62 23.76 -20.16 -13.70
N ALA A 63 24.80 -19.34 -13.56
CA ALA A 63 26.10 -19.62 -14.13
C ALA A 63 26.73 -20.89 -13.52
N ASN A 64 26.56 -21.13 -12.22
CA ASN A 64 27.00 -22.37 -11.57
C ASN A 64 26.26 -23.61 -12.13
N MET A 65 24.94 -23.56 -12.26
CA MET A 65 24.16 -24.66 -12.85
C MET A 65 24.57 -24.95 -14.29
N MET A 66 24.85 -23.91 -15.08
CA MET A 66 25.37 -24.09 -16.43
C MET A 66 26.74 -24.78 -16.42
N VAL A 67 27.67 -24.36 -15.56
CA VAL A 67 28.97 -25.03 -15.42
C VAL A 67 28.78 -26.50 -15.05
N GLU A 68 27.84 -26.83 -14.16
CA GLU A 68 27.52 -28.23 -13.83
C GLU A 68 26.95 -28.99 -15.02
N MET A 69 25.96 -28.44 -15.74
CA MET A 69 25.42 -29.06 -16.96
C MET A 69 26.53 -29.32 -17.99
N LEU A 70 27.37 -28.33 -18.26
CA LEU A 70 28.50 -28.45 -19.19
C LEU A 70 29.48 -29.57 -18.77
N ARG A 71 29.73 -29.73 -17.46
CA ARG A 71 30.66 -30.73 -16.88
C ARG A 71 30.10 -32.14 -16.73
N TRP A 72 28.78 -32.31 -16.68
CA TRP A 72 28.18 -33.64 -16.44
C TRP A 72 27.40 -34.16 -17.64
N ASP A 73 26.60 -33.31 -18.29
CA ASP A 73 25.68 -33.73 -19.35
C ASP A 73 26.30 -33.69 -20.75
N PHE A 74 27.33 -32.85 -20.95
CA PHE A 74 27.94 -32.61 -22.28
C PHE A 74 29.35 -33.21 -22.45
N VAL A 75 29.88 -33.92 -21.45
CA VAL A 75 31.22 -34.55 -21.52
C VAL A 75 31.28 -35.62 -22.61
N GLY A 76 32.30 -35.55 -23.47
CA GLY A 76 32.55 -36.54 -24.52
C GLY A 76 31.76 -36.28 -25.82
N ILE A 77 31.10 -35.13 -25.95
CA ILE A 77 30.46 -34.73 -27.20
C ILE A 77 31.51 -34.12 -28.15
N PRO A 78 31.74 -34.72 -29.33
CA PRO A 78 32.68 -34.18 -30.30
C PRO A 78 32.20 -32.81 -30.82
N ASN A 79 33.13 -31.86 -30.97
CA ASN A 79 32.94 -30.52 -31.56
C ASN A 79 32.27 -29.44 -30.69
N LEU A 80 32.04 -29.67 -29.38
CA LEU A 80 31.55 -28.63 -28.46
C LEU A 80 32.71 -28.12 -27.59
N ASN A 81 33.07 -26.83 -27.68
CA ASN A 81 34.20 -26.28 -26.92
C ASN A 81 33.80 -25.80 -25.53
N LEU A 82 33.49 -26.76 -24.66
CA LEU A 82 32.98 -26.53 -23.30
C LEU A 82 33.95 -25.73 -22.41
N GLU A 83 35.25 -26.01 -22.50
CA GLU A 83 36.28 -25.38 -21.66
C GLU A 83 36.37 -23.86 -21.86
N LYS A 84 36.09 -23.40 -23.09
CA LYS A 84 36.18 -21.99 -23.47
C LYS A 84 35.03 -21.14 -22.90
N LEU A 85 33.86 -21.76 -22.70
CA LEU A 85 32.69 -21.14 -22.07
C LEU A 85 32.73 -21.28 -20.54
N GLU A 86 33.26 -22.39 -20.03
CA GLU A 86 33.30 -22.69 -18.60
C GLU A 86 34.11 -21.65 -17.81
N SER A 87 35.29 -21.28 -18.29
CA SER A 87 36.18 -20.34 -17.59
C SER A 87 35.56 -18.94 -17.39
N PRO A 88 34.98 -18.28 -18.43
CA PRO A 88 34.26 -17.02 -18.26
C PRO A 88 33.04 -17.11 -17.32
N LEU A 89 32.30 -18.23 -17.33
CA LEU A 89 31.17 -18.44 -16.41
C LEU A 89 31.64 -18.59 -14.97
N LEU A 90 32.75 -19.30 -14.76
CA LEU A 90 33.35 -19.52 -13.43
C LEU A 90 34.01 -18.24 -12.89
N GLU A 91 34.55 -17.39 -13.77
CA GLU A 91 35.05 -16.07 -13.41
C GLU A 91 33.90 -15.13 -13.01
N PHE A 92 32.77 -15.22 -13.74
CA PHE A 92 31.54 -14.49 -13.40
C PHE A 92 30.97 -14.90 -12.03
N THR A 93 31.10 -16.18 -11.64
CA THR A 93 30.60 -16.68 -10.34
C THR A 93 31.55 -16.40 -9.16
N LYS A 94 32.87 -16.28 -9.43
CA LYS A 94 33.91 -16.03 -8.41
C LYS A 94 34.17 -14.56 -8.15
N GLY A 95 33.90 -13.67 -9.10
CA GLY A 95 34.18 -12.26 -8.96
C GLY A 95 33.19 -11.57 -8.02
N ASP A 96 33.71 -10.85 -7.02
CA ASP A 96 33.02 -9.80 -6.24
C ASP A 96 32.78 -8.56 -7.13
N THR A 97 32.39 -8.81 -8.38
CA THR A 97 32.45 -7.84 -9.45
C THR A 97 31.33 -6.86 -9.20
N SER A 98 31.69 -5.70 -8.65
CA SER A 98 30.92 -4.48 -8.84
C SER A 98 30.80 -4.26 -10.36
N LEU A 99 29.81 -4.90 -10.94
CA LEU A 99 29.34 -4.70 -12.30
C LEU A 99 28.91 -3.23 -12.32
N SER A 100 29.78 -2.34 -12.82
CA SER A 100 29.52 -0.90 -12.73
C SER A 100 28.16 -0.57 -13.35
N TYR A 101 27.31 0.08 -12.55
CA TYR A 101 25.87 0.26 -12.78
C TYR A 101 25.53 1.46 -13.65
N ASN A 102 26.38 1.81 -14.61
CA ASN A 102 26.30 3.12 -15.24
C ASN A 102 26.03 2.99 -16.73
N SER A 103 24.75 2.84 -17.09
CA SER A 103 24.16 3.44 -18.28
C SER A 103 22.66 3.24 -18.26
N GLU A 104 21.92 4.34 -18.34
CA GLU A 104 20.55 4.32 -18.87
C GLU A 104 20.61 3.74 -20.28
N LEU A 105 19.70 2.82 -20.60
CA LEU A 105 19.61 2.30 -21.96
C LEU A 105 19.15 3.44 -22.85
N ASN A 106 19.88 3.73 -23.92
CA ASN A 106 19.33 4.61 -24.95
C ASN A 106 18.13 3.90 -25.62
N GLY A 107 17.30 4.66 -26.34
CA GLY A 107 16.08 4.08 -26.93
C GLY A 107 16.29 2.94 -27.92
N SER A 108 17.47 2.87 -28.56
CA SER A 108 17.84 1.73 -29.42
C SER A 108 18.14 0.49 -28.58
N ASP A 109 18.89 0.64 -27.48
CA ASP A 109 19.28 -0.45 -26.60
C ASP A 109 18.06 -1.03 -25.85
N LEU A 110 17.11 -0.18 -25.44
CA LEU A 110 15.86 -0.61 -24.81
C LEU A 110 15.00 -1.47 -25.75
N SER A 111 14.89 -1.07 -27.01
CA SER A 111 14.13 -1.82 -28.02
C SER A 111 14.74 -3.20 -28.27
N GLU A 112 16.07 -3.28 -28.41
CA GLU A 112 16.79 -4.56 -28.58
C GLU A 112 16.67 -5.44 -27.34
N TYR A 113 16.73 -4.85 -26.14
CA TYR A 113 16.53 -5.57 -24.89
C TYR A 113 15.13 -6.22 -24.83
N MET A 114 14.09 -5.47 -25.18
CA MET A 114 12.71 -5.97 -25.20
C MET A 114 12.51 -7.09 -26.23
N ASP A 115 13.18 -7.03 -27.38
CA ASP A 115 13.12 -8.10 -28.40
C ASP A 115 13.70 -9.41 -27.87
N ARG A 116 14.88 -9.34 -27.23
CA ARG A 116 15.53 -10.51 -26.61
C ARG A 116 14.72 -11.09 -25.46
N LEU A 117 14.11 -10.23 -24.63
CA LEU A 117 13.17 -10.69 -23.60
C LEU A 117 11.94 -11.38 -24.20
N GLY A 118 11.48 -10.93 -25.37
CA GLY A 118 10.44 -11.61 -26.13
C GLY A 118 10.82 -13.03 -26.52
N GLU A 119 12.08 -13.26 -26.90
CA GLU A 119 12.66 -14.60 -27.15
C GLU A 119 12.71 -15.43 -25.87
N ASN A 120 13.27 -14.89 -24.78
CA ASN A 120 13.38 -15.61 -23.51
C ASN A 120 11.99 -15.99 -22.93
N LEU A 121 10.98 -15.12 -23.10
CA LEU A 121 9.60 -15.43 -22.74
C LEU A 121 9.01 -16.57 -23.60
N ASN A 122 9.36 -16.66 -24.89
CA ASN A 122 8.95 -17.80 -25.71
C ASN A 122 9.54 -19.10 -25.17
N ASP A 123 10.82 -19.06 -24.76
CA ASP A 123 11.50 -20.23 -24.19
C ASP A 123 10.83 -20.69 -22.91
N VAL A 124 10.54 -19.75 -21.99
CA VAL A 124 9.79 -20.00 -20.76
C VAL A 124 8.42 -20.63 -21.04
N LEU A 125 7.68 -20.09 -22.01
CA LEU A 125 6.37 -20.60 -22.40
C LEU A 125 6.47 -22.00 -23.02
N LYS A 126 7.50 -22.26 -23.84
CA LYS A 126 7.76 -23.58 -24.43
C LYS A 126 8.08 -24.60 -23.34
N TYR A 127 9.03 -24.27 -22.46
CA TYR A 127 9.45 -25.10 -21.34
C TYR A 127 8.26 -25.52 -20.46
N HIS A 128 7.40 -24.57 -20.09
CA HIS A 128 6.22 -24.90 -19.31
C HIS A 128 5.18 -25.70 -20.09
N ARG A 129 5.03 -25.56 -21.41
CA ARG A 129 4.09 -26.40 -22.18
C ARG A 129 4.52 -27.86 -22.23
N GLU A 130 5.82 -28.12 -22.20
CA GLU A 130 6.41 -29.46 -22.28
C GLU A 130 6.48 -30.17 -20.92
N TRP A 131 6.48 -29.41 -19.81
CA TRP A 131 6.47 -29.99 -18.46
C TRP A 131 5.16 -30.75 -18.16
N GLU A 132 5.23 -32.03 -17.82
CA GLU A 132 4.12 -33.01 -17.90
C GLU A 132 3.04 -32.95 -16.80
N ARG A 133 2.83 -31.80 -16.13
CA ARG A 133 1.74 -31.64 -15.14
C ARG A 133 0.70 -30.63 -15.62
N SER A 134 -0.48 -31.12 -16.01
CA SER A 134 -1.62 -30.29 -16.37
C SER A 134 -2.45 -29.94 -15.12
N SER A 135 -2.14 -28.82 -14.46
CA SER A 135 -3.04 -28.20 -13.48
C SER A 135 -3.77 -27.00 -14.09
N LEU A 136 -4.97 -26.70 -13.58
CA LEU A 136 -5.75 -25.52 -13.97
C LEU A 136 -4.96 -24.22 -13.77
N GLU A 137 -4.20 -24.15 -12.68
CA GLU A 137 -3.33 -23.03 -12.29
C GLU A 137 -2.23 -22.77 -13.32
N LYS A 138 -1.59 -23.83 -13.83
CA LYS A 138 -0.58 -23.72 -14.89
C LYS A 138 -1.16 -23.18 -16.19
N ASN A 139 -2.36 -23.61 -16.56
CA ASN A 139 -3.04 -23.09 -17.75
C ASN A 139 -3.41 -21.60 -17.60
N GLN A 140 -3.82 -21.18 -16.40
CA GLN A 140 -4.05 -19.77 -16.10
C GLN A 140 -2.75 -18.96 -16.15
N PHE A 141 -1.67 -19.51 -15.61
CA PHE A 141 -0.34 -18.91 -15.63
C PHE A 141 0.19 -18.70 -17.05
N ILE A 142 0.19 -19.75 -17.89
CA ILE A 142 0.61 -19.67 -19.30
C ILE A 142 -0.19 -18.59 -20.04
N LYS A 143 -1.51 -18.56 -19.85
CA LYS A 143 -2.37 -17.52 -20.46
C LYS A 143 -1.97 -16.11 -20.01
N LYS A 144 -1.71 -15.89 -18.72
CA LYS A 144 -1.25 -14.59 -18.21
C LYS A 144 0.09 -14.21 -18.84
N MET A 145 1.03 -15.15 -18.97
CA MET A 145 2.34 -14.89 -19.57
C MET A 145 2.28 -14.63 -21.08
N GLU A 146 1.38 -15.30 -21.82
CA GLU A 146 1.12 -14.98 -23.23
C GLU A 146 0.57 -13.55 -23.40
N ILE A 147 -0.27 -13.10 -22.47
CA ILE A 147 -0.75 -11.71 -22.44
C ILE A 147 0.44 -10.77 -22.21
N VAL A 148 1.30 -11.07 -21.22
CA VAL A 148 2.50 -10.29 -20.94
C VAL A 148 3.35 -10.11 -22.19
N GLN A 149 3.68 -11.24 -22.84
CA GLN A 149 4.51 -11.25 -24.04
C GLN A 149 3.89 -10.46 -25.21
N LYS A 150 2.62 -10.71 -25.52
CA LYS A 150 1.92 -10.02 -26.62
C LYS A 150 1.87 -8.52 -26.39
N LYS A 151 1.58 -8.09 -25.15
CA LYS A 151 1.53 -6.68 -24.79
C LYS A 151 2.91 -6.03 -24.84
N MET A 152 3.93 -6.71 -24.32
CA MET A 152 5.30 -6.21 -24.36
C MET A 152 5.78 -6.00 -25.80
N ARG A 153 5.54 -6.96 -26.72
CA ARG A 153 5.85 -6.80 -28.14
C ARG A 153 5.14 -5.61 -28.77
N PHE A 154 3.86 -5.42 -28.41
CA PHE A 154 3.07 -4.29 -28.90
C PHE A 154 3.57 -2.94 -28.35
N TRP A 155 3.91 -2.87 -27.07
CA TRP A 155 4.49 -1.66 -26.46
C TRP A 155 5.86 -1.33 -27.03
N ARG A 156 6.72 -2.33 -27.25
CA ARG A 156 7.99 -2.16 -27.97
C ARG A 156 7.76 -1.56 -29.36
N TYR A 157 6.79 -2.08 -30.11
CA TYR A 157 6.45 -1.56 -31.43
C TYR A 157 6.04 -0.09 -31.35
N LEU A 158 5.04 0.25 -30.55
CA LEU A 158 4.56 1.63 -30.41
C LEU A 158 5.67 2.58 -29.94
N TYR A 159 6.47 2.16 -28.96
CA TYR A 159 7.59 2.94 -28.50
C TYR A 159 8.58 3.22 -29.64
N ALA A 160 9.07 2.18 -30.32
CA ALA A 160 10.11 2.33 -31.33
C ALA A 160 9.66 3.05 -32.61
N THR A 161 8.38 2.89 -33.02
CA THR A 161 7.91 3.41 -34.31
C THR A 161 7.05 4.67 -34.21
N GLU A 162 6.29 4.83 -33.13
CA GLU A 162 5.30 5.90 -33.01
C GLU A 162 5.71 7.00 -32.02
N ILE A 163 6.53 6.67 -31.00
CA ILE A 163 6.82 7.58 -29.88
C ILE A 163 8.26 8.08 -29.93
N ASN A 164 9.22 7.16 -30.03
CA ASN A 164 10.64 7.48 -30.02
C ASN A 164 10.99 8.36 -31.23
N GLY A 165 11.64 9.50 -30.97
CA GLY A 165 11.97 10.52 -31.98
C GLY A 165 10.85 11.53 -32.28
N TYR A 166 9.64 11.35 -31.74
CA TYR A 166 8.50 12.27 -31.95
C TYR A 166 8.06 13.02 -30.69
N VAL A 167 8.59 12.65 -29.52
CA VAL A 167 8.23 13.22 -28.22
C VAL A 167 9.47 13.85 -27.57
N ASN A 168 9.28 14.95 -26.83
CA ASN A 168 10.35 15.61 -26.08
C ASN A 168 11.02 14.64 -25.09
N HIS A 169 12.35 14.75 -24.96
CA HIS A 169 13.21 13.93 -24.12
C HIS A 169 12.70 13.77 -22.69
N GLU A 170 12.23 14.84 -22.04
CA GLU A 170 11.78 14.79 -20.64
C GLU A 170 10.54 13.88 -20.46
N LYS A 171 9.57 13.94 -21.37
CA LYS A 171 8.38 13.08 -21.34
C LYS A 171 8.71 11.65 -21.78
N LEU A 172 9.66 11.52 -22.70
CA LEU A 172 10.13 10.23 -23.17
C LEU A 172 10.88 9.47 -22.06
N GLU A 173 11.70 10.16 -21.27
CA GLU A 173 12.46 9.60 -20.15
C GLU A 173 11.56 8.90 -19.12
N TYR A 174 10.41 9.50 -18.79
CA TYR A 174 9.45 8.88 -17.88
C TYR A 174 8.90 7.57 -18.45
N LEU A 175 8.48 7.56 -19.73
CA LEU A 175 8.00 6.33 -20.38
C LEU A 175 9.10 5.27 -20.50
N GLU A 176 10.32 5.67 -20.85
CA GLU A 176 11.49 4.78 -20.96
C GLU A 176 11.81 4.14 -19.62
N THR A 177 11.77 4.90 -18.52
CA THR A 177 11.95 4.38 -17.16
C THR A 177 10.92 3.30 -16.84
N GLN A 178 9.65 3.52 -17.18
CA GLN A 178 8.57 2.55 -16.96
C GLN A 178 8.73 1.29 -17.84
N LEU A 179 9.08 1.48 -19.12
CA LEU A 179 9.35 0.39 -20.05
C LEU A 179 10.54 -0.46 -19.59
N GLN A 180 11.64 0.17 -19.18
CA GLN A 180 12.82 -0.49 -18.67
C GLN A 180 12.51 -1.25 -17.38
N PHE A 181 11.73 -0.68 -16.45
CA PHE A 181 11.34 -1.38 -15.23
C PHE A 181 10.48 -2.61 -15.52
N MET A 182 9.47 -2.47 -16.38
CA MET A 182 8.65 -3.60 -16.83
C MET A 182 9.53 -4.69 -17.48
N ALA A 183 10.43 -4.30 -18.39
CA ALA A 183 11.33 -5.22 -19.09
C ALA A 183 12.26 -5.94 -18.11
N ASN A 184 12.87 -5.21 -17.18
CA ASN A 184 13.72 -5.77 -16.13
C ASN A 184 12.97 -6.82 -15.32
N ASN A 185 11.74 -6.53 -14.88
CA ASN A 185 10.90 -7.45 -14.11
C ASN A 185 10.47 -8.70 -14.90
N VAL A 186 10.14 -8.53 -16.18
CA VAL A 186 9.91 -9.67 -17.09
C VAL A 186 11.17 -10.53 -17.21
N GLY A 187 12.34 -9.89 -17.32
CA GLY A 187 13.62 -10.56 -17.25
C GLY A 187 13.75 -11.38 -15.96
N GLN A 188 13.58 -10.76 -14.79
CA GLN A 188 13.68 -11.43 -13.49
C GLN A 188 12.86 -12.70 -13.44
N PHE A 189 11.64 -12.59 -13.95
CA PHE A 189 10.72 -13.70 -14.00
C PHE A 189 11.24 -14.82 -14.91
N CYS A 190 11.73 -14.51 -16.11
CA CYS A 190 12.33 -15.52 -16.99
C CYS A 190 13.50 -16.23 -16.32
N LEU A 191 14.32 -15.48 -15.59
CA LEU A 191 15.47 -15.99 -14.84
C LEU A 191 15.05 -16.87 -13.65
N ALA A 192 14.02 -16.48 -12.90
CA ALA A 192 13.50 -17.29 -11.81
C ALA A 192 12.91 -18.63 -12.30
N VAL A 193 12.22 -18.59 -13.45
CA VAL A 193 11.57 -19.77 -14.03
C VAL A 193 12.55 -20.76 -14.63
N LEU A 194 13.52 -20.29 -15.43
CA LEU A 194 14.43 -21.19 -16.16
C LEU A 194 15.47 -21.84 -15.24
N VAL A 195 15.77 -21.21 -14.12
CA VAL A 195 16.86 -21.63 -13.23
C VAL A 195 16.34 -22.38 -12.00
N ASP A 196 15.01 -22.51 -11.85
CA ASP A 196 14.36 -23.15 -10.70
C ASP A 196 14.86 -22.59 -9.34
N VAL A 197 15.22 -21.31 -9.31
CA VAL A 197 15.86 -20.64 -8.14
C VAL A 197 14.83 -20.15 -7.14
N ALA A 198 13.54 -20.26 -7.43
CA ALA A 198 12.54 -19.86 -6.46
C ALA A 198 12.61 -20.77 -5.24
N GLU A 199 12.60 -20.16 -4.07
CA GLU A 199 12.61 -20.88 -2.79
C GLU A 199 11.33 -21.72 -2.60
N SER A 200 10.29 -21.45 -3.41
CA SER A 200 9.09 -22.27 -3.58
C SER A 200 8.44 -22.04 -4.95
N GLU A 201 7.73 -23.05 -5.48
CA GLU A 201 6.89 -22.91 -6.69
C GLU A 201 5.88 -21.74 -6.55
N ASP A 202 5.34 -21.53 -5.34
CA ASP A 202 4.37 -20.46 -5.02
C ASP A 202 4.91 -19.03 -5.26
N ASP A 203 6.20 -18.77 -5.01
CA ASP A 203 6.80 -17.44 -5.26
C ASP A 203 6.86 -17.10 -6.75
N ILE A 204 7.00 -18.10 -7.65
CA ILE A 204 6.98 -17.88 -9.10
C ILE A 204 5.56 -17.62 -9.60
N PHE A 205 4.57 -18.39 -9.11
CA PHE A 205 3.19 -18.27 -9.54
C PHE A 205 2.50 -16.96 -9.08
N ASN A 206 3.06 -16.29 -8.08
CA ASN A 206 2.59 -14.99 -7.57
C ASN A 206 3.20 -13.75 -8.29
N LYS A 207 4.20 -13.92 -9.16
CA LYS A 207 4.81 -12.81 -9.95
C LYS A 207 3.97 -12.30 -11.13
N PRO A 208 3.27 -13.15 -11.91
CA PRO A 208 2.46 -12.68 -13.05
C PRO A 208 1.43 -11.59 -12.73
N PRO A 209 0.72 -11.60 -11.57
CA PRO A 209 -0.12 -10.49 -11.12
C PRO A 209 0.53 -9.10 -11.22
N TYR A 210 1.72 -8.90 -10.63
CA TYR A 210 2.34 -7.57 -10.66
C TYR A 210 2.89 -7.22 -12.05
N LEU A 211 3.37 -8.19 -12.84
CA LEU A 211 3.82 -7.96 -14.23
C LEU A 211 2.68 -7.44 -15.11
N LEU A 212 1.47 -7.98 -14.92
CA LEU A 212 0.27 -7.49 -15.59
C LEU A 212 -0.07 -6.06 -15.15
N CYS A 213 0.18 -5.68 -13.89
CA CYS A 213 0.05 -4.30 -13.44
C CYS A 213 0.99 -3.37 -14.22
N LEU A 214 2.28 -3.72 -14.30
CA LEU A 214 3.29 -2.90 -14.99
C LEU A 214 2.93 -2.64 -16.46
N ILE A 215 2.40 -3.65 -17.14
CA ILE A 215 1.88 -3.51 -18.51
C ILE A 215 0.76 -2.50 -18.61
N VAL A 216 -0.14 -2.46 -17.62
CA VAL A 216 -1.24 -1.49 -17.58
C VAL A 216 -0.71 -0.09 -17.27
N LEU A 217 0.26 0.05 -16.36
CA LEU A 217 0.88 1.35 -16.07
C LEU A 217 1.55 1.94 -17.32
N VAL A 218 2.34 1.13 -18.04
CA VAL A 218 2.95 1.52 -19.33
C VAL A 218 1.88 1.89 -20.36
N LYS A 219 0.79 1.12 -20.45
CA LYS A 219 -0.35 1.44 -21.32
C LYS A 219 -0.93 2.83 -21.00
N LEU A 220 -1.16 3.11 -19.72
CA LEU A 220 -1.74 4.37 -19.28
C LEU A 220 -0.80 5.54 -19.59
N GLU A 221 0.51 5.34 -19.46
CA GLU A 221 1.47 6.38 -19.82
C GLU A 221 1.52 6.63 -21.33
N MET A 222 1.54 5.58 -22.14
CA MET A 222 1.42 5.72 -23.60
C MET A 222 0.11 6.42 -23.99
N LYS A 223 -1.00 6.11 -23.31
CA LYS A 223 -2.30 6.80 -23.51
C LYS A 223 -2.17 8.31 -23.28
N LYS A 224 -1.49 8.74 -22.20
CA LYS A 224 -1.25 10.17 -21.94
C LYS A 224 -0.45 10.82 -23.06
N ILE A 225 0.61 10.17 -23.54
CA ILE A 225 1.44 10.68 -24.64
C ILE A 225 0.64 10.81 -25.94
N PHE A 226 -0.16 9.81 -26.30
CA PHE A 226 -1.00 9.87 -27.51
C PHE A 226 -2.09 10.94 -27.44
N LEU A 227 -2.68 11.16 -26.27
CA LEU A 227 -3.70 12.19 -26.06
C LEU A 227 -3.11 13.61 -25.92
N GLY A 228 -1.87 13.74 -25.47
CA GLY A 228 -1.18 15.02 -25.28
C GLY A 228 -0.38 15.45 -26.50
N GLU A 229 0.66 14.68 -26.84
CA GLU A 229 1.69 15.06 -27.81
C GLU A 229 1.38 14.54 -29.22
N LEU A 230 0.88 13.31 -29.32
CA LEU A 230 0.68 12.64 -30.60
C LEU A 230 -0.80 12.61 -31.00
N GLN A 231 -1.51 13.72 -30.78
CA GLN A 231 -2.97 13.80 -31.04
C GLN A 231 -3.35 13.48 -32.49
N ALA A 232 -2.47 13.79 -33.45
CA ALA A 232 -2.67 13.49 -34.87
C ALA A 232 -2.44 12.01 -35.23
N SER A 233 -1.92 11.20 -34.31
CA SER A 233 -1.70 9.77 -34.53
C SER A 233 -3.01 9.03 -34.74
N LYS A 234 -3.00 8.05 -35.63
CA LYS A 234 -4.14 7.13 -35.85
C LYS A 234 -4.44 6.32 -34.58
N PHE A 235 -3.45 6.14 -33.69
CA PHE A 235 -3.61 5.40 -32.44
C PHE A 235 -4.45 6.13 -31.40
N THR A 236 -4.48 7.46 -31.42
CA THR A 236 -5.31 8.30 -30.53
C THR A 236 -6.79 7.96 -30.68
N GLN A 237 -7.21 7.56 -31.89
CA GLN A 237 -8.58 7.16 -32.17
C GLN A 237 -8.85 5.65 -32.01
N SER A 238 -7.84 4.86 -31.67
CA SER A 238 -7.96 3.41 -31.56
C SER A 238 -8.76 3.00 -30.31
N LYS A 239 -9.41 1.83 -30.38
CA LYS A 239 -10.11 1.24 -29.22
C LYS A 239 -9.17 1.02 -28.02
N ILE A 240 -7.87 0.85 -28.26
CA ILE A 240 -6.85 0.57 -27.22
C ILE A 240 -6.75 1.73 -26.22
N PHE A 241 -6.80 2.97 -26.71
CA PHE A 241 -6.62 4.18 -25.91
C PHE A 241 -7.94 4.93 -25.63
N LYS A 242 -9.01 4.66 -26.39
CA LYS A 242 -10.36 5.18 -26.09
C LYS A 242 -11.04 4.49 -24.91
N ASP A 243 -10.76 3.21 -24.69
CA ASP A 243 -11.41 2.47 -23.62
C ASP A 243 -10.93 2.98 -22.25
N LYS A 244 -11.90 3.34 -21.39
CA LYS A 244 -11.68 3.69 -19.98
C LYS A 244 -11.74 2.46 -19.08
N LYS A 245 -12.10 1.28 -19.63
CA LYS A 245 -12.18 0.05 -18.85
C LYS A 245 -10.79 -0.46 -18.52
N LEU A 246 -10.53 -0.63 -17.22
CA LEU A 246 -9.34 -1.30 -16.74
C LEU A 246 -9.51 -2.82 -16.83
N PRO A 247 -8.41 -3.58 -16.98
CA PRO A 247 -8.48 -5.03 -16.98
C PRO A 247 -9.09 -5.59 -15.70
N GLU A 248 -9.78 -6.72 -15.81
CA GLU A 248 -10.27 -7.44 -14.64
C GLU A 248 -9.12 -7.85 -13.73
N GLY A 249 -9.32 -7.72 -12.41
CA GLY A 249 -8.28 -7.98 -11.41
C GLY A 249 -7.18 -6.91 -11.31
N PHE A 250 -7.29 -5.78 -12.01
CA PHE A 250 -6.27 -4.73 -11.97
C PHE A 250 -6.03 -4.16 -10.56
N SER A 251 -7.07 -4.00 -9.74
CA SER A 251 -6.92 -3.57 -8.34
C SER A 251 -6.03 -4.51 -7.54
N HIS A 252 -6.26 -5.82 -7.66
CA HIS A 252 -5.45 -6.84 -7.00
C HIS A 252 -3.99 -6.82 -7.50
N HIS A 253 -3.80 -6.71 -8.82
CA HIS A 253 -2.45 -6.59 -9.41
C HIS A 253 -1.71 -5.33 -8.94
N LEU A 254 -2.43 -4.22 -8.79
CA LEU A 254 -1.89 -2.95 -8.30
C LEU A 254 -1.55 -3.03 -6.81
N HIS A 255 -2.38 -3.70 -6.02
CA HIS A 255 -2.10 -3.98 -4.61
C HIS A 255 -0.81 -4.79 -4.47
N SER A 256 -0.65 -5.87 -5.25
CA SER A 256 0.60 -6.65 -5.26
C SER A 256 1.83 -5.81 -5.60
N LEU A 257 1.71 -4.89 -6.57
CA LEU A 257 2.79 -3.97 -6.93
C LEU A 257 3.14 -3.02 -5.77
N LEU A 258 2.14 -2.40 -5.13
CA LEU A 258 2.37 -1.47 -4.03
C LEU A 258 2.98 -2.17 -2.82
N MET A 259 2.56 -3.39 -2.50
CA MET A 259 3.20 -4.21 -1.46
C MET A 259 4.65 -4.53 -1.79
N TYR A 260 4.95 -4.85 -3.06
CA TYR A 260 6.33 -5.04 -3.50
C TYR A 260 7.17 -3.76 -3.32
N LEU A 261 6.63 -2.60 -3.70
CA LEU A 261 7.30 -1.31 -3.56
C LEU A 261 7.49 -0.91 -2.10
N LYS A 262 6.51 -1.20 -1.23
CA LYS A 262 6.61 -0.99 0.22
C LYS A 262 7.75 -1.80 0.85
N ASN A 263 7.89 -3.05 0.41
CA ASN A 263 8.93 -3.95 0.92
C ASN A 263 10.33 -3.64 0.37
N LYS A 264 10.43 -2.84 -0.70
CA LYS A 264 11.72 -2.36 -1.18
C LYS A 264 12.27 -1.36 -0.18
N LYS A 265 13.30 -1.78 0.55
CA LYS A 265 14.01 -0.94 1.52
C LYS A 265 14.41 0.39 0.90
N LEU A 266 13.75 1.46 1.33
CA LEU A 266 14.09 2.84 1.00
C LEU A 266 15.22 3.38 1.91
N GLU A 267 16.03 2.51 2.51
CA GLU A 267 17.07 2.85 3.51
C GLU A 267 18.11 3.87 3.01
N ASN A 268 18.22 4.06 1.69
CA ASN A 268 19.14 5.02 1.06
C ASN A 268 18.47 6.34 0.62
N PHE A 269 17.19 6.53 0.91
CA PHE A 269 16.41 7.67 0.44
C PHE A 269 16.53 8.84 1.44
N PRO A 270 16.49 10.10 0.97
CA PRO A 270 16.28 11.22 1.88
C PRO A 270 15.01 11.00 2.71
N ASN A 271 15.07 11.22 4.02
CA ASN A 271 13.95 10.92 4.94
C ASN A 271 12.62 11.51 4.47
N ILE A 272 12.61 12.74 3.93
CA ILE A 272 11.40 13.42 3.47
C ILE A 272 10.79 12.72 2.24
N VAL A 273 11.64 12.27 1.31
CA VAL A 273 11.18 11.56 0.09
C VAL A 273 10.62 10.20 0.46
N ALA A 274 11.31 9.46 1.32
CA ALA A 274 10.83 8.17 1.84
C ALA A 274 9.47 8.34 2.53
N GLU A 275 9.35 9.31 3.44
CA GLU A 275 8.10 9.59 4.15
C GLU A 275 6.96 9.94 3.19
N ASN A 276 7.19 10.79 2.18
CA ASN A 276 6.16 11.13 1.21
C ASN A 276 5.69 9.91 0.39
N ILE A 277 6.62 9.01 0.03
CA ILE A 277 6.33 7.79 -0.73
C ILE A 277 5.58 6.79 0.14
N ASP A 278 6.04 6.56 1.37
CA ASP A 278 5.42 5.62 2.31
C ASP A 278 3.98 6.04 2.62
N LEU A 279 3.75 7.32 2.91
CA LEU A 279 2.41 7.90 3.09
C LEU A 279 1.51 7.69 1.88
N ALA A 280 2.05 7.85 0.67
CA ALA A 280 1.30 7.65 -0.56
C ALA A 280 0.97 6.17 -0.79
N ILE A 281 1.94 5.27 -0.62
CA ILE A 281 1.75 3.82 -0.75
C ILE A 281 0.67 3.34 0.23
N ASP A 282 0.75 3.75 1.49
CA ASP A 282 -0.20 3.31 2.51
C ASP A 282 -1.61 3.79 2.25
N PHE A 283 -1.77 5.04 1.81
CA PHE A 283 -3.07 5.53 1.39
C PHE A 283 -3.65 4.71 0.22
N LEU A 284 -2.83 4.40 -0.79
CA LEU A 284 -3.27 3.64 -1.95
C LEU A 284 -3.58 2.17 -1.61
N LEU A 285 -2.82 1.54 -0.71
CA LEU A 285 -3.09 0.19 -0.23
C LEU A 285 -4.44 0.15 0.50
N VAL A 286 -4.65 1.06 1.45
CA VAL A 286 -5.94 1.21 2.14
C VAL A 286 -7.08 1.42 1.16
N PHE A 287 -6.86 2.17 0.08
CA PHE A 287 -7.87 2.35 -0.97
C PHE A 287 -8.19 1.07 -1.74
N LEU A 288 -7.19 0.23 -2.01
CA LEU A 288 -7.38 -1.01 -2.75
C LEU A 288 -7.99 -2.12 -1.89
N ASP A 289 -7.72 -2.11 -0.59
CA ASP A 289 -8.31 -3.04 0.39
C ASP A 289 -9.73 -2.63 0.79
N ALA A 290 -10.03 -1.33 0.68
CA ALA A 290 -11.36 -0.83 0.94
C ALA A 290 -12.35 -1.43 -0.06
N ASP A 291 -13.51 -1.83 0.45
CA ASP A 291 -14.55 -2.49 -0.33
C ASP A 291 -15.36 -1.51 -1.22
N VAL A 292 -14.64 -0.56 -1.84
CA VAL A 292 -15.19 0.48 -2.70
C VAL A 292 -15.95 -0.16 -3.86
N SER A 293 -15.50 -1.31 -4.38
CA SER A 293 -16.18 -2.01 -5.48
C SER A 293 -17.54 -2.58 -5.11
N ASN A 294 -17.76 -3.01 -3.87
CA ASN A 294 -19.01 -3.70 -3.48
C ASN A 294 -20.17 -2.73 -3.21
N HIS A 295 -19.90 -1.44 -3.10
CA HIS A 295 -20.90 -0.42 -2.78
C HIS A 295 -21.12 0.60 -3.92
N VAL A 296 -20.23 0.63 -4.93
CA VAL A 296 -20.30 1.57 -6.05
C VAL A 296 -21.19 1.03 -7.17
N ASN A 297 -22.37 1.63 -7.34
CA ASN A 297 -23.24 1.39 -8.51
C ASN A 297 -22.74 2.08 -9.80
N ASN A 298 -21.70 2.91 -9.73
CA ASN A 298 -21.16 3.68 -10.84
C ASN A 298 -19.76 3.18 -11.28
N ALA A 299 -19.74 2.17 -12.14
CA ALA A 299 -18.51 1.61 -12.70
C ALA A 299 -17.62 2.64 -13.42
N ASN A 300 -18.18 3.73 -13.95
CA ASN A 300 -17.40 4.77 -14.62
C ASN A 300 -16.60 5.60 -13.62
N TRP A 301 -17.20 5.99 -12.51
CA TRP A 301 -16.51 6.72 -11.44
C TRP A 301 -15.35 5.90 -10.87
N LEU A 302 -15.59 4.61 -10.58
CA LEU A 302 -14.55 3.73 -10.05
C LEU A 302 -13.37 3.60 -11.01
N ASN A 303 -13.62 3.45 -12.31
CA ASN A 303 -12.55 3.41 -13.31
C ASN A 303 -11.74 4.71 -13.36
N GLU A 304 -12.39 5.87 -13.27
CA GLU A 304 -11.69 7.17 -13.26
C GLU A 304 -10.83 7.36 -12.01
N ILE A 305 -11.31 6.94 -10.84
CA ILE A 305 -10.52 6.95 -9.61
C ILE A 305 -9.36 5.96 -9.69
N MET A 306 -9.60 4.74 -10.21
CA MET A 306 -8.55 3.75 -10.41
C MET A 306 -7.48 4.19 -11.41
N GLU A 307 -7.82 4.94 -12.47
CA GLU A 307 -6.82 5.54 -13.36
C GLU A 307 -5.93 6.56 -12.61
N LYS A 308 -6.49 7.33 -11.66
CA LYS A 308 -5.71 8.24 -10.80
C LYS A 308 -4.80 7.48 -9.83
N VAL A 309 -5.32 6.44 -9.17
CA VAL A 309 -4.54 5.55 -8.28
C VAL A 309 -3.37 4.95 -9.05
N ALA A 310 -3.62 4.43 -10.26
CA ALA A 310 -2.58 3.88 -11.13
C ALA A 310 -1.54 4.93 -11.56
N ALA A 311 -1.97 6.17 -11.82
CA ALA A 311 -1.05 7.27 -12.13
C ALA A 311 -0.12 7.58 -10.95
N ILE A 312 -0.65 7.65 -9.72
CA ILE A 312 0.16 7.87 -8.51
C ILE A 312 1.14 6.71 -8.30
N ALA A 313 0.69 5.46 -8.45
CA ALA A 313 1.56 4.28 -8.36
C ALA A 313 2.67 4.29 -9.42
N SER A 314 2.39 4.78 -10.64
CA SER A 314 3.39 4.95 -11.69
C SER A 314 4.43 6.00 -11.31
N ASP A 315 4.01 7.11 -10.72
CA ASP A 315 4.90 8.17 -10.25
C ASP A 315 5.79 7.69 -9.10
N ILE A 316 5.23 6.95 -8.13
CA ILE A 316 5.98 6.30 -7.04
C ILE A 316 7.04 5.37 -7.63
N LEU A 317 6.63 4.52 -8.57
CA LEU A 317 7.54 3.59 -9.23
C LEU A 317 8.69 4.34 -9.93
N TYR A 318 8.38 5.42 -10.66
CA TYR A 318 9.37 6.25 -11.32
C TYR A 318 10.40 6.81 -10.32
N VAL A 319 9.94 7.37 -9.20
CA VAL A 319 10.83 7.94 -8.17
C VAL A 319 11.71 6.86 -7.54
N ILE A 320 11.14 5.71 -7.17
CA ILE A 320 11.90 4.58 -6.63
C ILE A 320 12.98 4.12 -7.63
N GLN A 321 12.64 4.05 -8.92
CA GLN A 321 13.60 3.65 -9.96
C GLN A 321 14.72 4.66 -10.18
N LYS A 322 14.44 5.96 -10.09
CA LYS A 322 15.49 6.99 -10.21
C LYS A 322 16.40 7.06 -8.99
N LEU A 323 15.94 6.56 -7.84
CA LEU A 323 16.71 6.53 -6.57
C LEU A 323 17.50 5.25 -6.32
N LEU A 324 17.10 4.13 -6.94
CA LEU A 324 17.80 2.84 -6.80
C LEU A 324 19.26 2.83 -7.35
N PRO A 325 19.63 3.60 -8.40
CA PRO A 325 21.02 3.73 -8.84
C PRO A 325 21.88 4.44 -7.80
N ARG A 326 23.00 3.82 -7.41
CA ARG A 326 23.92 4.31 -6.35
C ARG A 326 24.62 5.66 -6.64
N SER A 327 24.45 6.25 -7.83
CA SER A 327 25.07 7.53 -8.20
C SER A 327 24.03 8.54 -8.67
N ILE A 328 23.20 9.03 -7.76
CA ILE A 328 22.30 10.16 -8.02
C ILE A 328 23.17 11.42 -8.15
N ASN A 329 23.10 12.13 -9.28
CA ASN A 329 23.73 13.44 -9.40
C ASN A 329 22.92 14.48 -8.60
N LYS A 330 23.55 15.57 -8.16
CA LYS A 330 22.87 16.61 -7.36
C LYS A 330 21.63 17.21 -8.02
N ASP A 331 21.63 17.34 -9.36
CA ASP A 331 20.48 17.84 -10.11
C ASP A 331 19.28 16.87 -10.05
N ASP A 332 19.54 15.57 -10.04
CA ASP A 332 18.51 14.54 -9.97
C ASP A 332 17.85 14.50 -8.59
N THR A 333 18.60 14.79 -7.51
CA THR A 333 18.04 14.90 -6.16
C THR A 333 16.93 15.95 -6.07
N SER A 334 17.14 17.14 -6.64
CA SER A 334 16.14 18.23 -6.60
C SER A 334 14.86 17.90 -7.38
N LYS A 335 14.99 17.23 -8.54
CA LYS A 335 13.85 16.77 -9.34
C LYS A 335 13.03 15.71 -8.62
N ILE A 336 13.72 14.80 -7.93
CA ILE A 336 13.12 13.74 -7.14
C ILE A 336 12.36 14.29 -5.93
N ASP A 337 12.92 15.27 -5.23
CA ASP A 337 12.24 15.95 -4.13
C ASP A 337 10.91 16.57 -4.61
N ILE A 338 10.95 17.28 -5.74
CA ILE A 338 9.76 17.86 -6.39
C ILE A 338 8.74 16.77 -6.76
N CYS A 339 9.19 15.66 -7.38
CA CYS A 339 8.30 14.55 -7.73
C CYS A 339 7.63 13.93 -6.51
N SER A 340 8.37 13.76 -5.40
CA SER A 340 7.81 13.22 -4.15
C SER A 340 6.73 14.12 -3.57
N MET A 341 6.90 15.45 -3.63
CA MET A 341 5.89 16.41 -3.20
C MET A 341 4.65 16.36 -4.08
N GLN A 342 4.83 16.25 -5.41
CA GLN A 342 3.72 16.09 -6.35
C GLN A 342 2.94 14.79 -6.16
N ILE A 343 3.63 13.69 -5.81
CA ILE A 343 2.99 12.42 -5.45
C ILE A 343 2.11 12.61 -4.22
N LEU A 344 2.63 13.25 -3.17
CA LEU A 344 1.86 13.52 -1.96
C LEU A 344 0.66 14.43 -2.24
N GLU A 345 0.82 15.45 -3.08
CA GLU A 345 -0.26 16.35 -3.50
C GLU A 345 -1.36 15.60 -4.26
N LYS A 346 -0.99 14.82 -5.29
CA LYS A 346 -1.94 13.97 -6.03
C LYS A 346 -2.67 12.98 -5.12
N THR A 347 -1.99 12.44 -4.12
CA THR A 347 -2.58 11.55 -3.11
C THR A 347 -3.58 12.29 -2.23
N LYS A 348 -3.26 13.51 -1.78
CA LYS A 348 -4.20 14.37 -1.06
C LYS A 348 -5.39 14.78 -1.92
N ASP A 349 -5.20 15.05 -3.20
CA ASP A 349 -6.29 15.37 -4.13
C ASP A 349 -7.22 14.17 -4.37
N LEU A 350 -6.68 12.96 -4.31
CA LEU A 350 -7.46 11.72 -4.40
C LEU A 350 -8.38 11.52 -3.18
N LYS A 351 -8.07 12.15 -2.04
CA LYS A 351 -8.92 12.12 -0.84
C LYS A 351 -10.32 12.65 -1.11
N ALA A 352 -10.44 13.80 -1.78
CA ALA A 352 -11.72 14.49 -1.97
C ALA A 352 -12.79 13.65 -2.69
N PRO A 353 -12.52 13.00 -3.83
CA PRO A 353 -13.52 12.13 -4.46
C PRO A 353 -13.85 10.89 -3.62
N VAL A 354 -12.87 10.30 -2.93
CA VAL A 354 -13.10 9.15 -2.03
C VAL A 354 -13.99 9.56 -0.86
N GLU A 355 -13.68 10.68 -0.22
CA GLU A 355 -14.45 11.26 0.87
C GLU A 355 -15.89 11.59 0.44
N SER A 356 -16.06 12.22 -0.73
CA SER A 356 -17.38 12.52 -1.28
C SER A 356 -18.23 11.27 -1.45
N TYR A 357 -17.62 10.15 -1.82
CA TYR A 357 -18.30 8.88 -1.97
C TYR A 357 -18.75 8.33 -0.61
N TYR A 358 -17.84 8.20 0.36
CA TYR A 358 -18.18 7.65 1.68
C TYR A 358 -19.14 8.54 2.49
N LYS A 359 -19.07 9.86 2.33
CA LYS A 359 -20.04 10.79 2.95
C LYS A 359 -21.47 10.63 2.42
N SER A 360 -21.65 10.06 1.23
CA SER A 360 -22.99 9.77 0.71
C SER A 360 -23.67 8.61 1.42
N LEU A 361 -22.87 7.77 2.09
CA LEU A 361 -23.36 6.63 2.84
C LEU A 361 -23.90 7.09 4.19
N LYS A 362 -24.97 6.43 4.65
CA LYS A 362 -25.58 6.75 5.94
C LYS A 362 -25.03 5.82 7.01
N PHE A 363 -24.35 6.42 7.99
CA PHE A 363 -24.11 5.78 9.27
C PHE A 363 -25.18 6.22 10.27
N ILE A 364 -25.72 5.25 11.01
CA ILE A 364 -26.64 5.51 12.11
C ILE A 364 -26.01 4.85 13.34
N PRO A 365 -25.60 5.63 14.35
CA PRO A 365 -25.14 5.07 15.60
C PRO A 365 -26.19 4.14 16.20
N SER A 366 -25.72 2.99 16.64
CA SER A 366 -26.50 2.03 17.41
C SER A 366 -26.84 2.58 18.81
N GLN A 367 -28.04 2.24 19.30
CA GLN A 367 -28.48 2.62 20.64
C GLN A 367 -28.22 1.48 21.63
N PHE A 368 -26.97 1.03 21.75
CA PHE A 368 -26.65 0.00 22.73
C PHE A 368 -26.88 0.50 24.15
N ARG A 369 -27.48 -0.34 24.99
CA ARG A 369 -27.55 -0.08 26.43
C ARG A 369 -26.14 -0.31 27.00
N ALA A 370 -25.31 0.72 26.98
CA ALA A 370 -23.96 0.66 27.54
C ALA A 370 -24.02 0.32 29.04
N VAL A 371 -23.22 -0.67 29.46
CA VAL A 371 -23.18 -1.22 30.83
C VAL A 371 -22.05 -0.57 31.66
N CYS A 372 -21.08 0.06 31.01
CA CYS A 372 -19.91 0.65 31.67
C CYS A 372 -20.12 2.13 32.04
N GLY A 373 -19.41 2.57 33.08
CA GLY A 373 -19.45 3.94 33.61
C GLY A 373 -18.43 4.89 32.97
N LEU A 374 -18.36 6.12 33.49
CA LEU A 374 -17.51 7.23 32.98
C LEU A 374 -16.03 6.87 32.81
N ARG A 375 -15.49 5.93 33.61
CA ARG A 375 -14.12 5.40 33.49
C ARG A 375 -13.76 4.88 32.10
N PHE A 376 -14.76 4.43 31.33
CA PHE A 376 -14.53 4.03 29.94
C PHE A 376 -14.15 5.22 29.04
N LEU A 377 -14.75 6.39 29.26
CA LEU A 377 -14.43 7.61 28.52
C LEU A 377 -12.98 8.02 28.77
N ASP A 378 -12.52 7.96 30.02
CA ASP A 378 -11.11 8.25 30.37
C ASP A 378 -10.14 7.31 29.64
N SER A 379 -10.48 6.02 29.60
CA SER A 379 -9.68 5.02 28.89
C SER A 379 -9.60 5.32 27.39
N LEU A 380 -10.72 5.69 26.77
CA LEU A 380 -10.76 6.02 25.34
C LEU A 380 -10.02 7.33 25.03
N VAL A 381 -10.18 8.37 25.86
CA VAL A 381 -9.45 9.63 25.77
C VAL A 381 -7.95 9.38 25.91
N SER A 382 -7.54 8.54 26.85
CA SER A 382 -6.11 8.19 27.02
C SER A 382 -5.57 7.47 25.79
N LYS A 383 -6.34 6.51 25.23
CA LYS A 383 -5.98 5.78 24.00
C LYS A 383 -5.83 6.74 22.81
N LEU A 384 -6.79 7.67 22.64
CA LEU A 384 -6.71 8.70 21.60
C LEU A 384 -5.47 9.58 21.77
N ASN A 385 -5.16 10.00 22.99
CA ASN A 385 -3.97 10.80 23.29
C ASN A 385 -2.66 10.04 23.02
N GLU A 386 -2.60 8.73 23.27
CA GLU A 386 -1.46 7.89 22.89
C GLU A 386 -1.33 7.79 21.37
N MET A 387 -2.45 7.58 20.67
CA MET A 387 -2.48 7.51 19.21
C MET A 387 -2.05 8.83 18.55
N LEU A 388 -2.50 9.98 19.06
CA LEU A 388 -2.10 11.30 18.56
C LEU A 388 -0.62 11.62 18.76
N LYS A 389 0.03 10.95 19.72
CA LYS A 389 1.50 11.03 19.94
C LYS A 389 2.27 10.06 19.07
N SER A 390 1.64 8.97 18.62
CA SER A 390 2.25 8.03 17.69
C SER A 390 2.29 8.63 16.29
N LYS A 391 3.40 8.44 15.56
CA LYS A 391 3.48 8.82 14.15
C LYS A 391 2.83 7.69 13.35
N SER A 392 1.63 7.93 12.81
CA SER A 392 0.95 6.97 11.91
C SER A 392 1.03 7.45 10.47
N ASP A 393 1.19 6.50 9.54
CA ASP A 393 1.19 6.81 8.10
C ASP A 393 -0.17 7.34 7.59
N LEU A 394 -1.23 7.17 8.38
CA LEU A 394 -2.55 7.76 8.13
C LEU A 394 -2.80 9.04 8.93
N ASP A 395 -1.79 9.61 9.60
CA ASP A 395 -1.93 10.84 10.41
C ASP A 395 -2.56 11.99 9.62
N PHE A 396 -2.19 12.15 8.35
CA PHE A 396 -2.74 13.21 7.50
C PHE A 396 -4.27 13.08 7.26
N MET A 397 -4.82 11.89 7.51
CA MET A 397 -6.25 11.59 7.39
C MET A 397 -6.97 11.67 8.73
N MET A 398 -6.34 11.16 9.78
CA MET A 398 -7.00 10.87 11.06
C MET A 398 -6.77 11.94 12.12
N LYS A 399 -5.64 12.65 12.09
CA LYS A 399 -5.20 13.53 13.18
C LYS A 399 -6.26 14.53 13.60
N LEU A 400 -6.81 15.29 12.64
CA LEU A 400 -7.87 16.26 12.94
C LEU A 400 -9.15 15.61 13.48
N LEU A 401 -9.49 14.40 13.04
CA LEU A 401 -10.68 13.69 13.54
C LEU A 401 -10.47 13.24 14.98
N PHE A 402 -9.32 12.63 15.27
CA PHE A 402 -8.97 12.17 16.61
C PHE A 402 -8.76 13.32 17.60
N ASP A 403 -8.09 14.41 17.19
CA ASP A 403 -7.93 15.62 18.01
C ASP A 403 -9.30 16.19 18.44
N ASN A 404 -10.24 16.28 17.49
CA ASN A 404 -11.58 16.77 17.80
C ASN A 404 -12.36 15.79 18.68
N LEU A 405 -12.25 14.49 18.43
CA LEU A 405 -12.94 13.48 19.22
C LEU A 405 -12.44 13.44 20.66
N GLU A 406 -11.12 13.48 20.85
CA GLU A 406 -10.46 13.58 22.15
C GLU A 406 -10.98 14.80 22.91
N ARG A 407 -10.93 15.99 22.31
CA ARG A 407 -11.35 17.24 22.96
C ARG A 407 -12.81 17.21 23.41
N GLU A 408 -13.72 16.76 22.56
CA GLU A 408 -15.16 16.73 22.87
C GLU A 408 -15.49 15.69 23.94
N LEU A 409 -14.82 14.52 23.92
CA LEU A 409 -14.97 13.51 24.95
C LEU A 409 -14.39 13.97 26.29
N SER A 410 -13.19 14.55 26.30
CA SER A 410 -12.55 15.11 27.51
C SER A 410 -13.44 16.17 28.18
N SER A 411 -14.02 17.07 27.38
CA SER A 411 -14.97 18.09 27.86
C SER A 411 -16.24 17.48 28.47
N LEU A 412 -16.81 16.45 27.84
CA LEU A 412 -18.01 15.79 28.35
C LEU A 412 -17.74 14.99 29.61
N THR A 413 -16.60 14.29 29.68
CA THR A 413 -16.19 13.55 30.87
C THR A 413 -16.12 14.49 32.07
N SER A 414 -15.44 15.65 31.94
CA SER A 414 -15.30 16.59 33.07
C SER A 414 -16.64 17.13 33.56
N ILE A 415 -17.54 17.54 32.65
CA ILE A 415 -18.85 18.10 33.03
C ILE A 415 -19.73 17.03 33.70
N LEU A 416 -19.75 15.81 33.14
CA LEU A 416 -20.57 14.73 33.67
C LEU A 416 -20.07 14.25 35.04
N GLU A 417 -18.75 14.17 35.26
CA GLU A 417 -18.18 13.84 36.56
C GLU A 417 -18.52 14.89 37.63
N GLU A 418 -18.44 16.18 37.27
CA GLU A 418 -18.73 17.28 38.18
C GLU A 418 -20.22 17.33 38.56
N GLU A 419 -21.15 17.24 37.59
CA GLU A 419 -22.60 17.23 37.88
C GLU A 419 -23.04 15.98 38.64
N LEU A 420 -22.56 14.78 38.28
CA LEU A 420 -22.96 13.58 39.01
C LEU A 420 -22.46 13.60 40.45
N SER A 421 -21.30 14.20 40.69
CA SER A 421 -20.78 14.45 42.03
C SER A 421 -21.64 15.45 42.79
N LEU A 422 -22.02 16.58 42.18
CA LEU A 422 -22.86 17.62 42.81
C LEU A 422 -24.30 17.15 43.03
N SER A 423 -24.89 16.43 42.07
CA SER A 423 -26.24 15.88 42.17
C SER A 423 -26.38 14.85 43.29
N SER A 424 -25.31 14.11 43.61
CA SER A 424 -25.27 13.21 44.77
C SER A 424 -25.36 13.95 46.12
N ILE A 425 -24.92 15.22 46.15
CA ILE A 425 -24.90 16.09 47.33
C ILE A 425 -26.26 16.80 47.51
N PHE A 426 -26.94 17.17 46.42
CA PHE A 426 -28.16 18.02 46.42
C PHE A 426 -29.46 17.26 46.08
N ARG A 427 -29.71 16.14 46.77
CA ARG A 427 -30.77 15.14 46.47
C ARG A 427 -32.24 15.62 46.49
N ASP A 428 -32.57 16.78 47.08
CA ASP A 428 -33.94 17.07 47.56
C ASP A 428 -34.72 18.19 46.82
N VAL A 429 -34.49 18.44 45.53
CA VAL A 429 -35.29 19.43 44.77
C VAL A 429 -35.92 18.76 43.54
N ALA A 430 -37.26 18.85 43.39
CA ALA A 430 -37.99 18.21 42.30
C ALA A 430 -37.56 18.65 40.88
N LYS A 431 -36.97 19.86 40.71
CA LYS A 431 -36.31 20.29 39.47
C LYS A 431 -35.04 19.48 39.16
N VAL A 432 -34.23 19.22 40.20
CA VAL A 432 -33.00 18.43 40.12
C VAL A 432 -33.29 17.00 39.66
N HIS A 433 -34.46 16.43 39.96
CA HIS A 433 -34.82 15.07 39.49
C HIS A 433 -35.03 14.97 37.98
N HIS A 434 -35.71 15.93 37.33
CA HIS A 434 -35.90 15.90 35.88
C HIS A 434 -34.60 16.23 35.12
N GLU A 435 -33.83 17.21 35.58
CA GLU A 435 -32.51 17.55 35.02
C GLU A 435 -31.53 16.37 35.18
N HIS A 436 -31.59 15.64 36.30
CA HIS A 436 -30.77 14.45 36.54
C HIS A 436 -31.13 13.26 35.64
N GLU A 437 -32.41 13.07 35.29
CA GLU A 437 -32.82 12.02 34.34
C GLU A 437 -32.35 12.31 32.92
N ILE A 438 -32.39 13.59 32.51
CA ILE A 438 -31.86 14.07 31.23
C ILE A 438 -30.33 13.91 31.16
N LEU A 439 -29.60 14.27 32.23
CA LEU A 439 -28.15 14.08 32.31
C LEU A 439 -27.76 12.59 32.26
N LYS A 440 -28.53 11.70 32.89
CA LYS A 440 -28.34 10.24 32.77
C LYS A 440 -28.56 9.73 31.35
N ASP A 441 -29.53 10.31 30.63
CA ASP A 441 -29.74 9.98 29.21
C ASP A 441 -28.54 10.43 28.35
N PHE A 442 -28.07 11.68 28.55
CA PHE A 442 -26.86 12.16 27.87
C PHE A 442 -25.63 11.33 28.21
N GLN A 443 -25.43 10.98 29.48
CA GLN A 443 -24.36 10.08 29.89
C GLN A 443 -24.44 8.74 29.16
N ARG A 444 -25.61 8.09 29.15
CA ARG A 444 -25.80 6.81 28.46
C ARG A 444 -25.50 6.92 26.97
N ARG A 445 -25.97 8.00 26.33
CA ARG A 445 -25.75 8.23 24.91
C ARG A 445 -24.29 8.51 24.59
N THR A 446 -23.60 9.31 25.38
CA THR A 446 -22.16 9.58 25.23
C THR A 446 -21.34 8.30 25.37
N ILE A 447 -21.66 7.45 26.34
CA ILE A 447 -20.96 6.17 26.52
C ILE A 447 -21.22 5.22 25.34
N SER A 448 -22.46 5.15 24.84
CA SER A 448 -22.77 4.36 23.63
C SER A 448 -21.97 4.84 22.41
N LEU A 449 -21.91 6.16 22.19
CA LEU A 449 -21.13 6.75 21.10
C LEU A 449 -19.63 6.53 21.26
N ALA A 450 -19.12 6.57 22.50
CA ALA A 450 -17.72 6.25 22.78
C ALA A 450 -17.38 4.79 22.45
N TYR A 451 -18.28 3.85 22.72
CA TYR A 451 -18.09 2.45 22.32
C TYR A 451 -17.99 2.28 20.81
N GLU A 452 -18.86 2.96 20.06
CA GLU A 452 -18.78 2.92 18.60
C GLU A 452 -17.54 3.61 18.04
N ALA A 453 -17.09 4.68 18.70
CA ALA A 453 -15.84 5.33 18.36
C ALA A 453 -14.67 4.36 18.58
N GLU A 454 -14.63 3.65 19.71
CA GLU A 454 -13.61 2.63 19.97
C GLU A 454 -13.63 1.53 18.90
N VAL A 455 -14.80 0.96 18.58
CA VAL A 455 -14.92 -0.06 17.52
C VAL A 455 -14.44 0.49 16.17
N SER A 456 -14.77 1.74 15.84
CA SER A 456 -14.32 2.37 14.60
C SER A 456 -12.80 2.56 14.59
N ILE A 457 -12.22 2.99 15.71
CA ILE A 457 -10.77 3.16 15.89
C ILE A 457 -10.05 1.81 15.77
N ASP A 458 -10.54 0.78 16.45
CA ASP A 458 -9.97 -0.56 16.39
C ASP A 458 -10.04 -1.14 14.98
N SER A 459 -11.15 -0.91 14.28
CA SER A 459 -11.31 -1.30 12.87
C SER A 459 -10.28 -0.61 11.98
N ILE A 460 -10.05 0.70 12.18
CA ILE A 460 -9.01 1.44 11.47
C ILE A 460 -7.62 0.88 11.76
N LEU A 461 -7.31 0.57 13.02
CA LEU A 461 -6.01 0.04 13.43
C LEU A 461 -5.70 -1.33 12.81
N VAL A 462 -6.71 -2.17 12.62
CA VAL A 462 -6.57 -3.46 11.91
C VAL A 462 -6.80 -3.35 10.40
N GLN A 463 -6.83 -2.13 9.85
CA GLN A 463 -7.03 -1.81 8.44
C GLN A 463 -8.34 -2.34 7.83
N TYR A 464 -9.37 -2.54 8.66
CA TYR A 464 -10.67 -3.01 8.23
C TYR A 464 -11.63 -1.85 7.99
N ASN A 465 -12.15 -1.73 6.76
CA ASN A 465 -13.12 -0.69 6.37
C ASN A 465 -12.69 0.74 6.73
N VAL A 466 -11.39 1.02 6.63
CA VAL A 466 -10.76 2.27 7.10
C VAL A 466 -11.50 3.53 6.62
N PHE A 467 -11.77 3.65 5.32
CA PHE A 467 -12.45 4.85 4.79
C PHE A 467 -13.91 4.97 5.20
N TRP A 468 -14.61 3.86 5.41
CA TRP A 468 -15.95 3.92 6.00
C TRP A 468 -15.89 4.53 7.40
N HIS A 469 -14.92 4.12 8.22
CA HIS A 469 -14.80 4.65 9.56
C HIS A 469 -14.30 6.10 9.60
N ILE A 470 -13.29 6.44 8.80
CA ILE A 470 -12.71 7.80 8.73
C ILE A 470 -13.71 8.82 8.17
N PHE A 471 -14.47 8.47 7.12
CA PHE A 471 -15.30 9.44 6.40
C PHE A 471 -16.80 9.34 6.70
N CYS A 472 -17.26 8.23 7.27
CA CYS A 472 -18.68 8.00 7.54
C CYS A 472 -18.95 7.85 9.05
N SER A 473 -18.42 6.82 9.72
CA SER A 473 -18.80 6.52 11.12
C SER A 473 -18.29 7.57 12.10
N LEU A 474 -16.97 7.81 12.17
CA LEU A 474 -16.37 8.73 13.14
C LEU A 474 -16.86 10.18 12.99
N PRO A 475 -16.99 10.74 11.77
CA PRO A 475 -17.56 12.08 11.61
C PRO A 475 -19.01 12.18 12.11
N THR A 476 -19.81 11.11 11.93
CA THR A 476 -21.20 11.07 12.41
C THR A 476 -21.23 10.98 13.94
N ILE A 477 -20.42 10.11 14.53
CA ILE A 477 -20.26 9.98 15.99
C ILE A 477 -19.81 11.31 16.60
N LEU A 478 -18.77 11.93 16.04
CA LEU A 478 -18.24 13.22 16.49
C LEU A 478 -19.32 14.32 16.42
N LYS A 479 -20.15 14.32 15.38
CA LYS A 479 -21.26 15.28 15.24
C LYS A 479 -22.29 15.11 16.36
N GLU A 480 -22.65 13.88 16.71
CA GLU A 480 -23.57 13.62 17.81
C GLU A 480 -22.98 14.00 19.17
N ILE A 481 -21.71 13.65 19.42
CA ILE A 481 -21.00 14.04 20.64
C ILE A 481 -20.99 15.57 20.79
N LYS A 482 -20.67 16.31 19.72
CA LYS A 482 -20.72 17.79 19.73
C LYS A 482 -22.10 18.34 20.07
N GLN A 483 -23.17 17.72 19.56
CA GLN A 483 -24.53 18.14 19.86
C GLN A 483 -24.90 17.87 21.33
N ILE A 484 -24.45 16.75 21.89
CA ILE A 484 -24.63 16.46 23.32
C ILE A 484 -23.84 17.47 24.14
N ASN A 485 -22.57 17.72 23.80
CA ASN A 485 -21.71 18.67 24.51
C ASN A 485 -22.30 20.08 24.53
N ALA A 486 -22.81 20.57 23.39
CA ALA A 486 -23.49 21.86 23.32
C ALA A 486 -24.72 21.93 24.25
N LYS A 487 -25.57 20.90 24.28
CA LYS A 487 -26.76 20.84 25.13
C LYS A 487 -26.41 20.76 26.62
N VAL A 488 -25.45 19.92 26.97
CA VAL A 488 -24.97 19.76 28.35
C VAL A 488 -24.33 21.05 28.85
N THR A 489 -23.54 21.73 28.01
CA THR A 489 -22.92 23.01 28.36
C THR A 489 -23.95 24.13 28.54
N GLU A 490 -25.00 24.17 27.71
CA GLU A 490 -26.11 25.12 27.85
C GLU A 490 -26.87 24.92 29.16
N MET A 491 -27.20 23.67 29.51
CA MET A 491 -27.84 23.32 30.77
C MET A 491 -26.97 23.73 31.97
N TRP A 492 -25.68 23.34 31.96
CA TRP A 492 -24.73 23.71 33.01
C TRP A 492 -24.62 25.23 33.19
N SER A 493 -24.57 25.99 32.09
CA SER A 493 -24.48 27.45 32.15
C SER A 493 -25.74 28.10 32.73
N ALA A 494 -26.92 27.56 32.40
CA ALA A 494 -28.19 28.01 32.98
C ALA A 494 -28.29 27.69 34.48
N ASP A 495 -27.81 26.52 34.90
CA ASP A 495 -27.82 26.08 36.30
C ASP A 495 -26.80 26.82 37.17
N VAL A 496 -25.60 27.11 36.64
CA VAL A 496 -24.62 27.97 37.32
C VAL A 496 -25.20 29.37 37.55
N ALA A 497 -25.87 29.95 36.56
CA ALA A 497 -26.53 31.24 36.70
C ALA A 497 -27.60 31.22 37.81
N LEU A 498 -28.37 30.13 37.93
CA LEU A 498 -29.34 29.93 39.01
C LEU A 498 -28.69 29.69 40.38
N LYS A 499 -27.60 28.93 40.47
CA LYS A 499 -26.84 28.69 41.72
C LYS A 499 -26.30 30.00 42.33
N TYR A 500 -25.87 30.97 41.51
CA TYR A 500 -25.45 32.29 42.01
C TYR A 500 -26.60 33.14 42.59
N HIS A 501 -27.84 32.91 42.15
CA HIS A 501 -29.01 33.67 42.64
C HIS A 501 -29.50 33.20 44.02
N TYR A 502 -29.09 32.01 44.49
CA TYR A 502 -29.44 31.49 45.82
C TYR A 502 -28.42 31.83 46.92
N VAL A 503 -27.29 32.46 46.60
CA VAL A 503 -26.18 32.71 47.56
C VAL A 503 -26.26 34.08 48.26
N VAL A 504 -27.34 34.87 48.09
CA VAL A 504 -27.49 36.13 48.85
C VAL A 504 -28.90 36.28 49.44
N GLU A 505 -29.03 35.92 50.71
CA GLU A 505 -29.51 36.85 51.74
C GLU A 505 -29.05 36.36 53.13
N PRO A 506 -28.09 37.03 53.80
CA PRO A 506 -27.88 36.83 55.22
C PRO A 506 -29.10 37.44 55.93
N SER A 507 -29.96 36.59 56.50
CA SER A 507 -31.08 37.04 57.31
C SER A 507 -30.56 37.98 58.41
N LYS A 508 -30.93 39.26 58.34
CA LYS A 508 -30.62 40.26 59.36
C LYS A 508 -31.43 39.96 60.61
N HIS A 509 -30.82 39.29 61.59
CA HIS A 509 -31.27 39.38 62.97
C HIS A 509 -30.07 39.47 63.93
N LEU A 510 -30.02 40.59 64.64
CA LEU A 510 -29.27 40.88 65.86
C LEU A 510 -30.15 41.83 66.67
N PRO A 511 -30.02 41.93 68.00
CA PRO A 511 -29.79 40.91 69.02
C PRO A 511 -30.81 41.02 70.17
N SER A 512 -30.87 40.03 71.08
CA SER A 512 -31.28 40.31 72.46
C SER A 512 -30.47 39.48 73.46
N GLN A 513 -29.95 40.20 74.44
CA GLN A 513 -29.03 39.77 75.50
C GLN A 513 -29.71 38.96 76.62
N HIS A 514 -28.84 38.28 77.38
CA HIS A 514 -28.86 38.01 78.83
C HIS A 514 -29.25 36.61 79.37
N SER A 515 -28.20 35.94 79.90
CA SER A 515 -28.06 35.30 81.24
C SER A 515 -28.94 34.07 81.56
N ASN A 516 -28.52 32.95 82.17
CA ASN A 516 -27.33 32.48 82.89
C ASN A 516 -27.39 30.92 83.04
N PRO A 517 -26.37 30.24 83.62
CA PRO A 517 -26.15 28.78 83.58
C PRO A 517 -26.48 28.02 84.88
N VAL A 518 -26.90 26.74 84.82
CA VAL A 518 -26.93 25.70 85.91
C VAL A 518 -27.11 24.33 85.21
N SER A 519 -26.13 23.41 85.18
CA SER A 519 -25.71 22.35 86.13
C SER A 519 -26.60 21.09 86.23
N ASP A 520 -25.90 19.96 86.07
CA ASP A 520 -26.04 18.61 86.64
C ASP A 520 -26.98 17.53 86.04
N ASP A 521 -26.29 16.44 85.66
CA ASP A 521 -26.51 15.02 86.01
C ASP A 521 -27.88 14.36 85.79
N ASP A 522 -27.91 13.30 84.97
CA ASP A 522 -27.85 11.93 85.51
C ASP A 522 -27.91 10.88 84.39
N GLU A 523 -27.07 9.86 84.55
CA GLU A 523 -27.13 8.55 83.89
C GLU A 523 -28.52 7.91 84.07
N ILE A 524 -28.90 6.97 83.19
CA ILE A 524 -29.15 5.57 83.59
C ILE A 524 -29.38 4.68 82.35
N VAL A 525 -28.66 3.58 82.42
CA VAL A 525 -28.50 2.42 81.54
C VAL A 525 -29.75 1.54 81.50
N GLY A 526 -29.98 0.80 80.41
CA GLY A 526 -30.92 -0.35 80.41
C GLY A 526 -31.01 -1.08 79.08
N PHE A 527 -30.08 -2.01 78.83
CA PHE A 527 -30.09 -2.95 77.70
C PHE A 527 -30.90 -4.24 77.99
N GLU A 528 -31.34 -4.86 76.88
CA GLU A 528 -31.58 -6.30 76.65
C GLU A 528 -32.92 -6.97 77.02
N ILE A 529 -33.79 -7.04 76.00
CA ILE A 529 -34.23 -8.22 75.21
C ILE A 529 -34.26 -9.60 75.91
N ALA A 530 -35.42 -10.27 75.83
CA ALA A 530 -35.51 -11.73 75.70
C ALA A 530 -36.74 -12.15 74.84
N PRO A 531 -36.67 -13.23 74.04
CA PRO A 531 -37.70 -13.67 73.10
C PRO A 531 -38.42 -14.98 73.52
N GLU A 532 -39.57 -15.26 72.89
CA GLU A 532 -40.25 -16.56 72.75
C GLU A 532 -40.93 -16.53 71.36
N ASN A 533 -40.85 -17.50 70.44
CA ASN A 533 -40.34 -18.88 70.38
C ASN A 533 -39.88 -19.21 68.95
#